data_AF-A0AAW0KS49-F1
#
_entry.id   AF-A0AAW0KS49-F1
#
_cell.length_a   1.000
_cell.length_b   1.000
_cell.length_c   1.000
_cell.angle_alpha   90.00
_cell.angle_beta   90.00
_cell.angle_gamma   90.00
#
_symmetry.space_group_name_H-M   'P 1'
#
loop_
_entity.id
_entity.type
_entity.pdbx_description
1 polymer ?
#
loop_
_entity_poly.entity_id
_entity_poly.type
_entity_poly.pdbx_seq_one_letter_code
_entity_poly.pdbx_strand_id
1 'polypeptide(L)'
;MDFSPLTEALASKSYQNIADISLFEQAAAEGVAYEDDWPYSIHLLAHIYVDDINSARFLWKSIPSAIKESQLEVVAVWKIGQKLWMRDYGGVHEAIRGFDWSQEVQCLVAAFSGKALHKEDVSPAAFCLFYNKHPRHCSLSRNE
;
A
#
# COMPACT_ATOMS: atom_id res chain seq x y z
N MET A 1 14.83 15.06 10.35
CA MET A 1 14.74 14.16 9.19
C MET A 1 14.47 14.99 7.95
N ASP A 2 15.17 14.72 6.85
CA ASP A 2 14.92 15.40 5.58
C ASP A 2 13.95 14.56 4.73
N PHE A 3 12.78 15.12 4.41
CA PHE A 3 11.77 14.50 3.56
C PHE A 3 11.87 14.94 2.09
N SER A 4 12.88 15.73 1.73
CA SER A 4 13.10 16.18 0.34
C SER A 4 13.08 15.05 -0.69
N PRO A 5 13.72 13.87 -0.44
CA PRO A 5 13.67 12.74 -1.39
C PRO A 5 12.24 12.21 -1.61
N LEU A 6 11.41 12.22 -0.58
CA LEU A 6 10.01 11.79 -0.65
C LEU A 6 9.20 12.77 -1.52
N THR A 7 9.34 14.07 -1.25
CA THR A 7 8.64 15.12 -1.99
C THR A 7 9.07 15.15 -3.47
N GLU A 8 10.36 14.96 -3.75
CA GLU A 8 10.88 14.87 -5.11
C GLU A 8 10.35 13.64 -5.86
N ALA A 9 10.28 12.49 -5.18
CA ALA A 9 9.72 11.27 -5.76
C ALA A 9 8.21 11.39 -6.04
N LEU A 10 7.46 12.06 -5.15
CA LEU A 10 6.05 12.39 -5.36
C LEU A 10 5.86 13.33 -6.55
N ALA A 11 6.67 14.40 -6.64
CA ALA A 11 6.63 15.36 -7.74
C ALA A 11 7.00 14.71 -9.08
N SER A 12 7.98 13.80 -9.07
CA SER A 12 8.43 13.04 -10.24
C SER A 12 7.53 11.86 -10.59
N LYS A 13 6.47 11.60 -9.80
CA LYS A 13 5.57 10.45 -9.93
C LYS A 13 6.31 9.10 -9.93
N SER A 14 7.50 9.06 -9.34
CA SER A 14 8.34 7.85 -9.27
C SER A 14 7.96 7.05 -8.03
N TYR A 15 6.73 6.54 -8.01
CA TYR A 15 6.15 5.88 -6.83
C TYR A 15 6.83 4.56 -6.46
N GLN A 16 7.50 3.92 -7.42
CA GLN A 16 8.31 2.72 -7.15
C GLN A 16 9.51 3.07 -6.27
N ASN A 17 10.15 4.20 -6.54
CA ASN A 17 11.28 4.66 -5.75
C ASN A 17 10.85 5.01 -4.33
N ILE A 18 9.62 5.50 -4.10
CA ILE A 18 9.12 5.84 -2.75
C ILE A 18 9.16 4.64 -1.79
N ALA A 19 8.86 3.44 -2.28
CA ALA A 19 8.92 2.23 -1.47
C ALA A 19 10.37 1.85 -1.11
N ASP A 20 11.32 2.17 -2.00
CA ASP A 20 12.76 1.97 -1.80
C ASP A 20 13.42 3.09 -0.99
N ILE A 21 12.74 4.24 -0.80
CA ILE A 21 13.21 5.23 0.16
C ILE A 21 13.01 4.63 1.55
N SER A 22 14.04 3.96 2.03
CA SER A 22 14.19 3.31 3.35
C SER A 22 14.12 4.29 4.52
N LEU A 23 13.27 5.33 4.47
CA LEU A 23 13.10 6.34 5.53
C LEU A 23 12.83 5.70 6.89
N PHE A 24 12.14 4.55 6.93
CA PHE A 24 11.93 3.79 8.16
C PHE A 24 13.18 3.10 8.69
N GLU A 25 13.97 2.45 7.83
CA GLU A 25 15.24 1.86 8.25
C GLU A 25 16.25 2.93 8.61
N GLN A 26 16.25 4.06 7.91
CA GLN A 26 17.07 5.22 8.19
C GLN A 26 16.68 5.85 9.54
N ALA A 27 15.38 5.95 9.83
CA ALA A 27 14.89 6.40 11.13
C ALA A 27 15.33 5.47 12.26
N ALA A 28 15.22 4.16 12.03
CA ALA A 28 15.68 3.16 12.98
C ALA A 28 17.21 3.22 13.18
N ALA A 29 17.98 3.44 12.11
CA ALA A 29 19.43 3.55 12.13
C ALA A 29 19.93 4.84 12.80
N GLU A 30 19.25 5.96 12.58
CA GLU A 30 19.53 7.26 13.20
C GLU A 30 18.99 7.36 14.64
N GLY A 31 18.23 6.36 15.10
CA GLY A 31 17.60 6.36 16.42
C GLY A 31 16.53 7.44 16.57
N VAL A 32 15.99 7.94 15.46
CA VAL A 32 14.93 8.94 15.45
C VAL A 32 13.64 8.26 15.91
N ALA A 33 13.04 8.79 16.99
CA ALA A 33 11.74 8.34 17.42
C ALA A 33 10.70 8.68 16.34
N TYR A 34 9.80 7.75 16.10
CA TYR A 34 8.67 7.94 15.21
C TYR A 34 7.78 9.09 15.74
N GLU A 35 7.68 10.18 14.99
CA GLU A 35 6.87 11.36 15.35
C GLU A 35 5.47 11.29 14.76
N ASP A 36 4.54 12.00 15.40
CA ASP A 36 3.13 12.04 15.00
C ASP A 36 2.89 12.62 13.60
N ASP A 37 3.84 13.38 13.04
CA ASP A 37 3.74 13.99 11.70
C ASP A 37 4.47 13.18 10.61
N TRP A 38 4.91 11.96 10.90
CA TRP A 38 5.57 11.13 9.88
C TRP A 38 4.60 10.80 8.73
N PRO A 39 5.04 10.78 7.46
CA PRO A 39 4.20 10.43 6.30
C PRO A 39 3.88 8.92 6.20
N TYR A 40 3.31 8.34 7.26
CA TYR A 40 2.99 6.91 7.34
C TYR A 40 2.06 6.44 6.22
N SER A 41 1.05 7.24 5.88
CA SER A 41 0.07 6.94 4.84
C SER A 41 0.74 6.76 3.47
N ILE A 42 1.66 7.67 3.11
CA ILE A 42 2.40 7.65 1.86
C ILE A 42 3.31 6.42 1.79
N HIS A 43 4.06 6.12 2.85
CA HIS A 43 4.93 4.95 2.91
C HIS A 43 4.17 3.63 2.79
N LEU A 44 3.07 3.50 3.54
CA LEU A 44 2.23 2.32 3.52
C LEU A 44 1.64 2.11 2.12
N LEU A 45 1.18 3.19 1.48
CA LEU A 45 0.62 3.14 0.14
C LEU A 45 1.68 2.86 -0.93
N ALA A 46 2.90 3.34 -0.77
CA ALA A 46 4.01 3.06 -1.69
C ALA A 46 4.37 1.57 -1.71
N HIS A 47 4.46 0.92 -0.54
CA HIS A 47 4.65 -0.54 -0.48
C HIS A 47 3.50 -1.31 -1.13
N ILE A 48 2.25 -0.88 -0.90
CA ILE A 48 1.08 -1.43 -1.59
C ILE A 48 1.17 -1.23 -3.10
N TYR A 49 1.65 -0.06 -3.55
CA TYR A 49 1.82 0.27 -4.97
C TYR A 49 2.81 -0.64 -5.68
N VAL A 50 3.93 -1.00 -5.05
CA VAL A 50 4.92 -1.95 -5.61
C VAL A 50 4.54 -3.42 -5.41
N ASP A 51 3.31 -3.70 -4.97
CA ASP A 51 2.80 -5.03 -4.66
C ASP A 51 3.54 -5.75 -3.52
N ASP A 52 4.25 -5.01 -2.66
CA ASP A 52 4.91 -5.52 -1.47
C ASP A 52 4.02 -5.35 -0.22
N ILE A 53 2.95 -6.14 -0.20
CA ILE A 53 2.02 -6.17 0.93
C ILE A 53 2.73 -6.65 2.22
N ASN A 54 3.79 -7.47 2.12
CA ASN A 54 4.48 -7.99 3.29
C ASN A 54 5.23 -6.88 4.04
N SER A 55 5.95 -6.02 3.32
CA SER A 55 6.59 -4.84 3.91
C SER A 55 5.55 -3.86 4.47
N ALA A 56 4.42 -3.66 3.78
CA ALA A 56 3.32 -2.87 4.32
C ALA A 56 2.77 -3.45 5.65
N ARG A 57 2.65 -4.77 5.78
CA ARG A 57 2.22 -5.41 7.04
C ARG A 57 3.23 -5.23 8.15
N PHE A 58 4.53 -5.30 7.84
CA PHE A 58 5.58 -5.07 8.81
C PHE A 58 5.50 -3.62 9.32
N LEU A 59 5.38 -2.66 8.40
CA LEU A 59 5.19 -1.26 8.70
C LEU A 59 3.98 -1.02 9.61
N TRP A 60 2.81 -1.56 9.24
CA TRP A 60 1.58 -1.45 10.03
C TRP A 60 1.73 -1.95 11.46
N LYS A 61 2.52 -3.01 11.68
CA LYS A 61 2.79 -3.53 13.03
C LYS A 61 3.69 -2.60 13.85
N SER A 62 4.63 -1.93 13.20
CA SER A 62 5.56 -0.99 13.83
C SER A 62 4.91 0.35 14.20
N ILE A 63 3.84 0.75 13.51
CA ILE A 63 3.13 2.00 13.79
C ILE A 63 2.43 1.94 15.18
N PRO A 64 2.67 2.90 16.09
CA PRO A 64 2.00 2.96 17.38
C PRO A 64 0.47 3.07 17.28
N SER A 65 -0.26 2.58 18.28
CA SER A 65 -1.73 2.66 18.30
C SER A 65 -2.24 4.10 18.33
N ALA A 66 -1.54 5.00 19.04
CA ALA A 66 -1.86 6.43 19.09
C ALA A 66 -1.91 7.08 17.69
N ILE A 67 -1.00 6.70 16.80
CA ILE A 67 -1.00 7.16 15.40
C ILE A 67 -2.19 6.60 14.63
N LYS A 68 -2.55 5.33 14.85
CA LYS A 68 -3.68 4.70 14.17
C LYS A 68 -5.02 5.32 14.59
N GLU A 69 -5.10 5.82 15.82
CA GLU A 69 -6.29 6.49 16.36
C GLU A 69 -6.38 7.95 15.93
N SER A 70 -5.24 8.65 15.83
CA SER A 70 -5.17 10.06 15.42
C SER A 70 -5.22 10.25 13.90
N GLN A 71 -4.50 9.42 13.15
CA GLN A 71 -4.38 9.51 11.70
C GLN A 71 -5.27 8.47 10.99
N LEU A 72 -6.51 8.86 10.73
CA LEU A 72 -7.48 8.02 10.01
C LEU A 72 -7.01 7.66 8.59
N GLU A 73 -6.19 8.49 7.97
CA GLU A 73 -5.64 8.25 6.63
C GLU A 73 -4.75 7.00 6.59
N VAL A 74 -3.93 6.77 7.62
CA VAL A 74 -3.08 5.57 7.75
C VAL A 74 -3.95 4.31 7.82
N VAL A 75 -5.04 4.37 8.58
CA VAL A 75 -6.02 3.27 8.68
C VAL A 75 -6.72 3.04 7.35
N ALA A 76 -7.06 4.10 6.62
CA ALA A 76 -7.69 4.02 5.31
C ALA A 76 -6.76 3.35 4.28
N VAL A 77 -5.48 3.76 4.22
CA VAL A 77 -4.48 3.10 3.36
C VAL A 77 -4.35 1.63 3.71
N TRP A 78 -4.33 1.29 5.01
CA TRP A 78 -4.25 -0.10 5.43
C TRP A 78 -5.46 -0.93 4.98
N LYS A 79 -6.68 -0.36 5.02
CA LYS A 79 -7.88 -1.02 4.49
C LYS A 79 -7.73 -1.37 3.02
N ILE A 80 -7.15 -0.50 2.19
CA ILE A 80 -6.82 -0.80 0.78
C ILE A 80 -5.91 -2.03 0.71
N GLY A 81 -4.85 -2.08 1.51
CA GLY A 81 -3.94 -3.22 1.60
C GLY A 81 -4.63 -4.52 2.02
N GLN A 82 -5.58 -4.45 2.97
CA GLN A 82 -6.37 -5.62 3.39
C GLN A 82 -7.28 -6.13 2.27
N LYS A 83 -7.95 -5.23 1.54
CA LYS A 83 -8.78 -5.59 0.38
C LYS A 83 -7.96 -6.23 -0.72
N LEU A 84 -6.78 -5.68 -0.99
CA LEU A 84 -5.82 -6.25 -1.95
C LEU A 84 -5.36 -7.66 -1.54
N TRP A 85 -5.08 -7.87 -0.24
CA TRP A 85 -4.72 -9.20 0.27
C TRP A 85 -5.87 -10.21 0.10
N MET A 86 -7.11 -9.79 0.32
CA MET A 86 -8.30 -10.63 0.06
C MET A 86 -8.65 -10.76 -1.42
N ARG A 87 -7.89 -10.13 -2.33
CA ARG A 87 -8.16 -10.06 -3.78
C ARG A 87 -9.53 -9.45 -4.11
N ASP A 88 -10.02 -8.58 -3.23
CA ASP A 88 -11.28 -7.85 -3.37
C ASP A 88 -11.02 -6.50 -4.06
N TYR A 89 -10.83 -6.52 -5.38
CA TYR A 89 -10.52 -5.32 -6.17
C TYR A 89 -11.69 -4.33 -6.23
N GLY A 90 -12.93 -4.82 -6.26
CA GLY A 90 -14.12 -3.97 -6.10
C GLY A 90 -14.07 -3.21 -4.76
N GLY A 91 -13.78 -3.93 -3.67
CA GLY A 91 -13.59 -3.34 -2.35
C GLY A 91 -12.39 -2.38 -2.24
N VAL A 92 -11.34 -2.57 -3.04
CA VAL A 92 -10.22 -1.61 -3.15
C VAL A 92 -10.72 -0.27 -3.68
N HIS A 93 -11.50 -0.26 -4.76
CA HIS A 93 -12.04 0.98 -5.33
C HIS A 93 -13.02 1.68 -4.38
N GLU A 94 -13.88 0.92 -3.71
CA GLU A 94 -14.78 1.47 -2.69
C GLU A 94 -14.01 2.06 -1.50
N ALA A 95 -12.95 1.40 -1.04
CA ALA A 95 -12.10 1.92 0.03
C ALA A 95 -11.37 3.21 -0.38
N ILE A 96 -10.94 3.29 -1.65
CA ILE A 96 -10.32 4.49 -2.23
C ILE A 96 -11.32 5.65 -2.31
N ARG A 97 -12.54 5.40 -2.78
CA ARG A 97 -13.56 6.46 -2.96
C ARG A 97 -14.22 6.87 -1.65
N GLY A 98 -14.26 5.97 -0.67
CA GLY A 98 -14.92 6.18 0.62
C GLY A 98 -14.10 6.96 1.65
N PHE A 99 -12.95 7.52 1.27
CA PHE A 99 -12.09 8.31 2.16
C PHE A 99 -11.63 9.60 1.48
N ASP A 100 -11.61 10.70 2.25
CA ASP A 100 -11.10 11.99 1.78
C ASP A 100 -9.59 12.06 2.03
N TRP A 101 -8.81 11.87 0.96
CA TRP A 101 -7.35 11.84 1.00
C TRP A 101 -6.74 13.25 1.03
N SER A 102 -5.61 13.39 1.71
CA SER A 102 -4.73 14.57 1.57
C SER A 102 -4.22 14.69 0.13
N GLN A 103 -3.82 15.89 -0.28
CA GLN A 103 -3.44 16.16 -1.68
C GLN A 103 -2.21 15.32 -2.09
N GLU A 104 -1.31 15.08 -1.15
CA GLU A 104 -0.09 14.28 -1.30
C GLU A 104 -0.45 12.81 -1.55
N VAL A 105 -1.34 12.24 -0.74
CA VAL A 105 -1.76 10.83 -0.85
C VAL A 105 -2.70 10.63 -2.04
N GLN A 106 -3.56 11.60 -2.34
CA GLN A 106 -4.51 11.54 -3.45
C GLN A 106 -3.82 11.30 -4.79
N CYS A 107 -2.67 11.92 -5.02
CA CYS A 107 -1.87 11.72 -6.24
C CYS A 107 -1.42 10.26 -6.38
N LEU A 108 -0.93 9.66 -5.29
CA LEU A 108 -0.47 8.27 -5.25
C LEU A 108 -1.64 7.28 -5.33
N VAL A 109 -2.76 7.56 -4.67
CA VAL A 109 -3.99 6.76 -4.73
C VAL A 109 -4.58 6.75 -6.14
N ALA A 110 -4.62 7.90 -6.82
CA ALA A 110 -5.11 7.99 -8.19
C ALA A 110 -4.22 7.18 -9.15
N ALA A 111 -2.90 7.26 -9.00
CA ALA A 111 -1.96 6.45 -9.76
C ALA A 111 -2.12 4.96 -9.48
N PHE A 112 -2.31 4.57 -8.22
CA PHE A 112 -2.58 3.19 -7.82
C PHE A 112 -3.89 2.66 -8.43
N SER A 113 -4.97 3.44 -8.36
CA SER A 113 -6.25 3.08 -8.97
C SER A 113 -6.12 2.86 -10.48
N GLY A 114 -5.31 3.66 -11.18
CA GLY A 114 -5.00 3.45 -12.59
C GLY A 114 -4.19 2.17 -12.85
N LYS A 115 -3.20 1.88 -12.00
CA LYS A 115 -2.40 0.64 -12.07
C LYS A 115 -3.24 -0.61 -11.77
N ALA A 116 -4.20 -0.53 -10.85
CA ALA A 116 -5.10 -1.63 -10.52
C ALA A 116 -5.98 -2.03 -11.71
N LEU A 117 -6.52 -1.06 -12.46
CA LEU A 117 -7.31 -1.30 -13.68
C LEU A 117 -6.52 -2.05 -14.76
N HIS A 118 -5.24 -1.71 -14.94
CA HIS A 118 -4.37 -2.44 -15.89
C HIS A 118 -4.11 -3.91 -15.49
N LYS A 119 -4.27 -4.26 -14.21
CA LYS A 119 -4.15 -5.66 -13.76
C LYS A 119 -5.44 -6.45 -14.00
N GLU A 120 -6.60 -5.80 -14.11
CA GLU A 120 -7.88 -6.46 -14.39
C GLU A 120 -7.97 -7.00 -15.83
N ASP A 121 -7.19 -6.45 -16.78
CA ASP A 121 -7.09 -6.95 -18.16
C ASP A 121 -6.21 -8.21 -18.30
N VAL A 122 -5.48 -8.60 -17.25
CA VAL A 122 -4.67 -9.82 -17.25
C VAL A 122 -5.55 -10.97 -16.77
N SER A 123 -5.98 -11.82 -17.71
CA SER A 123 -6.78 -13.03 -17.50
C SER A 123 -6.58 -13.67 -16.11
N PRO A 124 -7.66 -13.97 -15.37
CA PRO A 124 -7.59 -14.60 -14.03
C PRO A 124 -6.67 -15.83 -13.95
N ALA A 125 -6.47 -16.53 -15.07
CA ALA A 125 -5.59 -17.69 -15.19
C ALA A 125 -4.08 -17.34 -15.14
N ALA A 126 -3.65 -16.21 -15.72
CA ALA A 126 -2.26 -15.77 -15.66
C ALA A 126 -1.86 -15.30 -14.25
N PHE A 127 -2.84 -14.81 -13.49
CA PHE A 127 -2.67 -14.35 -12.12
C PHE A 127 -2.40 -15.50 -11.13
N CYS A 128 -2.93 -16.70 -11.42
CA CYS A 128 -2.63 -17.91 -10.65
C CYS A 128 -1.16 -18.33 -10.78
N LEU A 129 -0.49 -18.04 -11.89
CA LEU A 129 0.90 -18.43 -12.14
C LEU A 129 1.92 -17.47 -11.52
N PHE A 130 1.61 -16.18 -11.41
CA PHE A 130 2.57 -15.17 -10.93
C PHE A 130 2.66 -15.06 -9.39
N TYR A 131 1.57 -15.33 -8.66
CA TYR A 131 1.53 -15.18 -7.19
C TYR A 131 1.36 -16.51 -6.40
N ASN A 132 1.30 -17.68 -7.05
CA ASN A 132 1.37 -18.97 -6.34
C ASN A 132 2.84 -19.40 -6.12
N LYS A 133 3.45 -18.89 -5.06
CA LYS A 133 4.45 -19.67 -4.33
C LYS A 133 3.72 -20.32 -3.15
N HIS A 134 3.28 -21.57 -3.37
CA HIS A 134 2.61 -22.53 -2.48
C HIS A 134 1.12 -22.80 -2.78
N PRO A 135 0.82 -23.91 -3.50
CA PRO A 135 -0.54 -24.36 -3.70
C PRO A 135 -0.97 -25.18 -2.48
N ARG A 136 -2.00 -24.73 -1.76
CA ARG A 136 -2.84 -25.67 -1.01
C ARG A 136 -4.31 -25.33 -1.20
N HIS A 137 -4.91 -26.15 -2.08
CA HIS A 137 -6.31 -26.54 -2.15
C HIS A 137 -7.33 -25.47 -2.50
N CYS A 138 -7.49 -25.24 -3.81
CA CYS A 138 -8.79 -24.91 -4.40
C CYS A 138 -9.35 -26.19 -5.04
N SER A 139 -10.13 -26.96 -4.28
CA SER A 139 -10.99 -28.00 -4.85
C SER A 139 -12.13 -27.32 -5.59
N LEU A 140 -12.04 -27.29 -6.92
CA LEU A 140 -13.19 -27.05 -7.79
C LEU A 140 -14.29 -28.07 -7.44
N SER A 141 -15.39 -27.61 -6.83
CA SER A 141 -16.68 -28.25 -7.10
C SER A 141 -17.14 -27.77 -8.46
N ARG A 142 -17.01 -28.68 -9.42
CA ARG A 142 -17.61 -28.65 -10.74
C ARG A 142 -19.13 -28.76 -10.56
N ASN A 143 -19.87 -27.72 -10.95
CA ASN A 143 -21.29 -27.86 -11.18
C ASN A 143 -21.52 -28.10 -12.68
N GLU A 144 -22.30 -29.16 -12.91
CA GLU A 144 -22.96 -29.62 -14.15
C GLU A 144 -22.09 -30.39 -15.16
#